data_AF-A0A1B6MTR9-F1
#
_entry.id   AF-A0A1B6MTR9-F1
#
_cell.length_a   1.000
_cell.length_b   1.000
_cell.length_c   1.000
_cell.angle_alpha   90.00
_cell.angle_beta   90.00
_cell.angle_gamma   90.00
#
_symmetry.space_group_name_H-M   'P 1'
#
loop_
_entity.id
_entity.type
_entity.pdbx_description
1 polymer ?
#
loop_
_entity_poly.entity_id
_entity_poly.type
_entity_poly.pdbx_seq_one_letter_code
_entity_poly.pdbx_strand_id
1 'polypeptide(L)'
;DCYCVRVLSGFDCFVEMGFLVENSFLEIFYAFLLIFWIVYLYFAKDYGYWEERNVPHIPAVFPFGSIRDIVLRRTFSGLVFDRIYKQFPAERYVGYIDVRIPALLIRDPELIRMILQKDFDHFTDRHGFNL
;
A
#
# COMPACT_ATOMS: atom_id res chain seq x y z
N ASP A 1 66.16 -8.12 8.67
CA ASP A 1 65.31 -7.21 7.88
C ASP A 1 64.12 -7.88 7.17
N CYS A 2 63.22 -8.59 7.88
CA CYS A 2 61.99 -9.17 7.28
C CYS A 2 60.70 -8.91 8.09
N TYR A 3 60.74 -8.12 9.17
CA TYR A 3 59.56 -7.89 10.02
C TYR A 3 58.69 -6.70 9.59
N CYS A 4 59.23 -5.74 8.81
CA CYS A 4 58.53 -4.50 8.48
C CYS A 4 57.44 -4.66 7.39
N VAL A 5 57.60 -5.62 6.45
CA VAL A 5 56.67 -5.79 5.31
C VAL A 5 55.34 -6.46 5.72
N ARG A 6 55.34 -7.30 6.76
CA ARG A 6 54.14 -8.04 7.19
C ARG A 6 53.17 -7.21 8.04
N VAL A 7 53.65 -6.13 8.68
CA VAL A 7 52.80 -5.21 9.46
C VAL A 7 52.04 -4.26 8.55
N LEU A 8 52.66 -3.79 7.46
CA LEU A 8 52.02 -2.94 6.47
C LEU A 8 50.93 -3.68 5.67
N SER A 9 51.17 -4.94 5.27
CA SER A 9 50.14 -5.73 4.57
C SER A 9 48.88 -6.01 5.40
N GLY A 10 48.99 -6.06 6.73
CA GLY A 10 47.86 -6.26 7.63
C GLY A 10 47.05 -4.98 7.87
N PHE A 11 47.73 -3.83 7.94
CA PHE A 11 47.10 -2.52 8.11
C PHE A 11 46.40 -2.05 6.82
N ASP A 12 47.04 -2.23 5.67
CA ASP A 12 46.45 -1.90 4.36
C ASP A 12 45.22 -2.79 4.06
N CYS A 13 45.29 -4.09 4.41
CA CYS A 13 44.16 -5.01 4.29
C CYS A 13 43.02 -4.69 5.26
N PHE A 14 43.31 -4.19 6.48
CA PHE A 14 42.30 -3.74 7.43
C PHE A 14 41.60 -2.46 6.95
N VAL A 15 42.33 -1.52 6.33
CA VAL A 15 41.77 -0.30 5.74
C VAL A 15 40.99 -0.61 4.45
N GLU A 16 41.50 -1.50 3.58
CA GLU A 16 40.75 -1.98 2.41
C GLU A 16 39.49 -2.75 2.81
N MET A 17 39.55 -3.67 3.78
CA MET A 17 38.37 -4.35 4.30
C MET A 17 37.39 -3.37 4.93
N GLY A 18 37.85 -2.36 5.68
CA GLY A 18 37.00 -1.30 6.22
C GLY A 18 36.29 -0.50 5.13
N PHE A 19 37.02 -0.08 4.09
CA PHE A 19 36.47 0.66 2.94
C PHE A 19 35.51 -0.18 2.09
N LEU A 20 35.82 -1.46 1.84
CA LEU A 20 34.94 -2.39 1.12
C LEU A 20 33.68 -2.71 1.93
N VAL A 21 33.78 -2.82 3.26
CA VAL A 21 32.65 -3.05 4.16
C VAL A 21 31.75 -1.80 4.25
N GLU A 22 32.31 -0.59 4.33
CA GLU A 22 31.54 0.67 4.31
C GLU A 22 30.76 0.86 3.00
N ASN A 23 31.40 0.58 1.86
CA ASN A 23 30.73 0.61 0.55
C ASN A 23 29.63 -0.45 0.44
N SER A 24 29.82 -1.62 1.06
CA SER A 24 28.82 -2.69 1.07
C SER A 24 27.54 -2.29 1.83
N PHE A 25 27.66 -1.61 2.97
CA PHE A 25 26.49 -1.12 3.72
C PHE A 25 25.72 -0.04 2.96
N LEU A 26 26.43 0.86 2.28
CA LEU A 26 25.83 1.92 1.46
C LEU A 26 25.05 1.32 0.28
N GLU A 27 25.62 0.34 -0.43
CA GLU A 27 24.93 -0.31 -1.55
C GLU A 27 23.65 -1.04 -1.10
N ILE A 28 23.68 -1.74 0.04
CA ILE A 28 22.49 -2.38 0.61
C ILE A 28 21.43 -1.32 0.95
N PHE A 29 21.83 -0.19 1.53
CA PHE A 29 20.92 0.91 1.85
C PHE A 29 20.28 1.50 0.59
N TYR A 30 21.05 1.77 -0.46
CA TYR A 30 20.53 2.25 -1.75
C TYR A 30 19.62 1.23 -2.43
N ALA A 31 19.96 -0.06 -2.40
CA ALA A 31 19.11 -1.12 -2.92
C ALA A 31 17.78 -1.18 -2.17
N PHE A 32 17.80 -1.07 -0.83
CA PHE A 32 16.59 -1.03 -0.02
C PHE A 32 15.71 0.20 -0.34
N LEU A 33 16.31 1.38 -0.47
CA LEU A 33 15.60 2.59 -0.86
C LEU A 33 14.97 2.47 -2.25
N LEU A 34 15.68 1.87 -3.21
CA LEU A 34 15.17 1.63 -4.56
C LEU A 34 13.99 0.66 -4.53
N ILE A 35 14.09 -0.45 -3.79
CA ILE A 35 12.99 -1.40 -3.61
C ILE A 35 11.80 -0.73 -2.93
N PHE A 36 12.03 0.03 -1.85
CA PHE A 36 10.97 0.77 -1.15
C PHE A 36 10.28 1.78 -2.08
N TRP A 37 11.04 2.50 -2.90
CA TRP A 37 10.50 3.44 -3.88
C TRP A 37 9.63 2.75 -4.93
N ILE A 38 10.08 1.62 -5.48
CA ILE A 38 9.31 0.82 -6.44
C ILE A 38 8.01 0.32 -5.80
N VAL A 39 8.08 -0.20 -4.57
CA VAL A 39 6.91 -0.65 -3.83
C VAL A 39 5.97 0.52 -3.54
N TYR A 40 6.49 1.68 -3.13
CA TYR A 40 5.70 2.87 -2.91
C TYR A 40 4.94 3.29 -4.18
N LEU A 41 5.62 3.39 -5.32
CA LEU A 41 4.99 3.72 -6.61
C LEU A 41 3.94 2.70 -7.03
N TYR A 42 4.20 1.41 -6.79
CA TYR A 42 3.28 0.33 -7.12
C TYR A 42 1.95 0.43 -6.36
N PHE A 43 1.96 0.91 -5.11
CA PHE A 43 0.74 1.16 -4.34
C PHE A 43 0.14 2.54 -4.64
N ALA A 44 0.97 3.58 -4.74
CA ALA A 44 0.52 4.96 -4.92
C ALA A 44 -0.22 5.17 -6.25
N LYS A 45 0.09 4.37 -7.28
CA LYS A 45 -0.57 4.41 -8.60
C LYS A 45 -2.09 4.37 -8.50
N ASP A 46 -2.64 3.53 -7.62
CA ASP A 46 -4.09 3.29 -7.57
C ASP A 46 -4.81 4.27 -6.61
N TYR A 47 -4.07 5.06 -5.83
CA TYR A 47 -4.65 5.90 -4.77
C TYR A 47 -5.37 7.15 -5.29
N GLY A 48 -4.99 7.63 -6.47
CA GLY A 48 -5.65 8.75 -7.15
C GLY A 48 -6.91 8.36 -7.94
N TYR A 49 -7.26 7.06 -8.01
CA TYR A 49 -8.30 6.54 -8.91
C TYR A 49 -9.65 7.26 -8.79
N TRP A 50 -10.09 7.54 -7.54
CA TRP A 50 -11.37 8.17 -7.26
C TRP A 50 -11.34 9.69 -7.37
N GLU A 51 -10.19 10.30 -7.06
CA GLU A 51 -9.97 11.74 -7.22
C GLU A 51 -10.04 12.13 -8.69
N GLU A 52 -9.37 11.38 -9.58
CA GLU A 52 -9.42 11.57 -11.04
C GLU A 52 -10.84 11.49 -11.62
N ARG A 53 -11.74 10.74 -10.96
CA ARG A 53 -13.13 10.53 -11.38
C ARG A 53 -14.12 11.47 -10.71
N ASN A 54 -13.65 12.38 -9.85
CA ASN A 54 -14.49 13.28 -9.05
C ASN A 54 -15.54 12.52 -8.22
N VAL A 55 -15.17 11.35 -7.69
CA VAL A 55 -16.04 10.54 -6.82
C VAL A 55 -15.71 10.85 -5.37
N PRO A 56 -16.71 11.15 -4.51
CA PRO A 56 -16.50 11.27 -3.07
C PRO A 56 -15.86 10.00 -2.51
N HIS A 57 -14.72 10.13 -1.82
CA HIS A 57 -13.96 8.97 -1.39
C HIS A 57 -13.23 9.17 -0.07
N ILE A 58 -12.84 8.05 0.54
CA ILE A 58 -11.91 8.04 1.68
C ILE A 58 -10.48 8.01 1.13
N PRO A 59 -9.59 8.96 1.52
CA PRO A 59 -8.22 8.97 1.05
C PRO A 59 -7.48 7.69 1.45
N ALA A 60 -6.69 7.17 0.53
CA ALA A 60 -5.88 5.97 0.75
C ALA A 60 -4.56 6.33 1.44
N VAL A 61 -4.09 5.44 2.34
CA VAL A 61 -2.86 5.62 3.10
C VAL A 61 -1.93 4.44 2.83
N PHE A 62 -0.69 4.71 2.42
CA PHE A 62 0.29 3.66 2.13
C PHE A 62 0.68 2.91 3.41
N PRO A 63 0.84 1.58 3.39
CA PRO A 63 0.51 0.63 2.32
C PRO A 63 -0.89 0.01 2.43
N PHE A 64 -1.78 0.58 3.25
CA PHE A 64 -3.02 -0.07 3.68
C PHE A 64 -4.28 0.33 2.89
N GLY A 65 -4.17 1.29 1.97
CA GLY A 65 -5.34 1.86 1.30
C GLY A 65 -6.21 2.69 2.26
N SER A 66 -7.51 2.75 1.99
CA SER A 66 -8.47 3.55 2.76
C SER A 66 -8.96 2.86 4.04
N ILE A 67 -8.79 1.54 4.13
CA ILE A 67 -9.35 0.70 5.20
C ILE A 67 -8.28 0.17 6.17
N ARG A 68 -7.34 1.04 6.57
CA ARG A 68 -6.20 0.69 7.44
C ARG A 68 -6.56 -0.14 8.66
N ASP A 69 -7.63 0.24 9.36
CA ASP A 69 -7.99 -0.42 10.61
C ASP A 69 -8.53 -1.85 10.40
N ILE A 70 -9.07 -2.15 9.20
CA ILE A 70 -9.44 -3.52 8.79
C ILE A 70 -8.16 -4.31 8.49
N VAL A 71 -7.25 -3.76 7.71
CA VAL A 71 -5.99 -4.43 7.31
C VAL A 71 -5.13 -4.77 8.52
N LEU A 72 -5.05 -3.85 9.49
CA LEU A 72 -4.33 -4.06 10.76
C LEU A 72 -5.12 -4.89 11.79
N ARG A 73 -6.30 -5.42 11.42
CA ARG A 73 -7.21 -6.20 12.29
C ARG A 73 -7.51 -5.51 13.64
N ARG A 74 -7.57 -4.18 13.65
CA ARG A 74 -7.82 -3.38 14.86
C ARG A 74 -9.30 -3.31 15.23
N THR A 75 -10.18 -3.52 14.27
CA THR A 75 -11.64 -3.43 14.42
C THR A 75 -12.33 -4.35 13.43
N PHE A 76 -13.59 -4.67 13.73
CA PHE A 76 -14.48 -5.36 12.81
C PHE A 76 -14.73 -4.51 11.55
N SER A 77 -14.77 -5.17 10.39
CA SER A 77 -14.99 -4.52 9.09
C SER A 77 -16.31 -3.78 9.01
N GLY A 78 -17.39 -4.35 9.57
CA GLY A 78 -18.70 -3.70 9.58
C GLY A 78 -18.72 -2.36 10.32
N LEU A 79 -17.92 -2.18 11.39
CA LEU A 79 -17.83 -0.90 12.09
C LEU A 79 -17.10 0.16 11.26
N VAL A 80 -16.10 -0.26 10.47
CA VAL A 80 -15.38 0.65 9.58
C VAL A 80 -16.30 1.09 8.44
N PHE A 81 -17.01 0.15 7.81
CA PHE A 81 -17.97 0.50 6.76
C PHE A 81 -19.16 1.31 7.28
N ASP A 82 -19.66 1.04 8.48
CA ASP A 82 -20.68 1.88 9.14
C ASP A 82 -20.18 3.31 9.40
N ARG A 83 -18.92 3.47 9.81
CA ARG A 83 -18.31 4.79 9.98
C ARG A 83 -18.22 5.55 8.65
N ILE A 84 -17.75 4.89 7.59
CA ILE A 84 -17.67 5.48 6.25
C ILE A 84 -19.08 5.84 5.76
N TYR A 85 -20.05 4.94 5.96
CA TYR A 85 -21.46 5.20 5.69
C TYR A 85 -21.98 6.41 6.49
N LYS A 86 -21.60 6.61 7.75
CA LYS A 86 -22.10 7.77 8.50
C LYS A 86 -21.42 9.09 8.11
N GLN A 87 -20.21 9.04 7.57
CA GLN A 87 -19.42 10.24 7.24
C GLN A 87 -19.92 11.01 6.00
N PHE A 88 -20.61 10.36 5.06
CA PHE A 88 -21.02 10.96 3.78
C PHE A 88 -22.55 11.01 3.56
N PRO A 89 -23.37 11.50 4.51
CA PRO A 89 -24.82 11.26 4.54
C PRO A 89 -25.59 11.75 3.30
N ALA A 90 -25.05 12.72 2.56
CA ALA A 90 -25.66 13.25 1.34
C ALA A 90 -25.30 12.45 0.07
N GLU A 91 -24.27 11.60 0.14
CA GLU A 91 -23.76 10.89 -1.03
C GLU A 91 -24.44 9.54 -1.24
N ARG A 92 -24.72 9.21 -2.50
CA ARG A 92 -25.36 7.93 -2.89
C ARG A 92 -24.38 6.76 -2.88
N TYR A 93 -23.09 7.06 -3.06
CA TYR A 93 -21.99 6.10 -3.06
C TYR A 93 -20.71 6.78 -2.61
N VAL A 94 -19.77 6.00 -2.08
CA VAL A 94 -18.48 6.50 -1.61
C VAL A 94 -17.37 5.56 -2.09
N GLY A 95 -16.36 6.10 -2.76
CA GLY A 95 -15.17 5.37 -3.16
C GLY A 95 -14.25 5.08 -1.98
N TYR A 96 -13.59 3.94 -2.02
CA TYR A 96 -12.47 3.61 -1.14
C TYR A 96 -11.48 2.72 -1.89
N ILE A 97 -10.26 2.61 -1.39
CA ILE A 97 -9.24 1.70 -1.92
C ILE A 97 -9.03 0.57 -0.90
N ASP A 98 -9.37 -0.65 -1.28
CA ASP A 98 -9.02 -1.86 -0.52
C ASP A 98 -7.58 -2.26 -0.86
N VAL A 99 -6.63 -1.76 -0.05
CA VAL A 99 -5.18 -1.90 -0.22
C VAL A 99 -4.65 -1.27 -1.51
N ARG A 100 -5.08 -1.76 -2.68
CA ARG A 100 -4.85 -1.23 -4.03
C ARG A 100 -6.05 -1.35 -4.96
N ILE A 101 -7.10 -2.07 -4.55
CA ILE A 101 -8.27 -2.32 -5.38
C ILE A 101 -9.26 -1.17 -5.17
N PRO A 102 -9.60 -0.38 -6.20
CA PRO A 102 -10.65 0.61 -6.08
C PRO A 102 -12.01 -0.09 -5.90
N ALA A 103 -12.70 0.26 -4.82
CA ALA A 103 -13.99 -0.30 -4.44
C ALA A 103 -15.00 0.80 -4.09
N LEU A 104 -16.28 0.48 -4.24
CA LEU A 104 -17.37 1.44 -4.06
C LEU A 104 -18.32 0.96 -2.95
N LEU A 105 -18.53 1.80 -1.94
CA LEU A 105 -19.56 1.60 -0.93
C LEU A 105 -20.85 2.25 -1.40
N ILE A 106 -21.81 1.43 -1.83
CA ILE A 106 -23.11 1.91 -2.30
C ILE A 106 -24.05 2.09 -1.10
N ARG A 107 -24.79 3.21 -1.09
CA ARG A 107 -25.71 3.56 -0.02
C ARG A 107 -27.17 3.65 -0.43
N ASP A 108 -27.40 4.02 -1.68
CA ASP A 108 -28.74 4.23 -2.23
C ASP A 108 -29.45 2.88 -2.46
N PRO A 109 -30.57 2.58 -1.76
CA PRO A 109 -31.30 1.34 -1.92
C PRO A 109 -31.81 1.10 -3.35
N GLU A 110 -32.12 2.17 -4.10
CA GLU A 110 -32.56 2.05 -5.49
C GLU A 110 -31.41 1.59 -6.37
N LEU A 111 -30.20 2.13 -6.15
CA LEU A 111 -29.00 1.73 -6.88
C LEU A 111 -28.61 0.28 -6.54
N ILE A 112 -28.69 -0.11 -5.26
CA ILE A 112 -28.45 -1.50 -4.85
C ILE A 112 -29.42 -2.46 -5.56
N ARG A 113 -30.72 -2.12 -5.61
CA ARG A 113 -31.72 -2.93 -6.31
C ARG A 113 -31.41 -3.03 -7.80
N MET A 114 -31.02 -1.92 -8.44
CA MET A 114 -30.67 -1.90 -9.86
C MET A 114 -29.49 -2.83 -10.15
N ILE A 115 -28.41 -2.70 -9.39
CA ILE A 115 -27.19 -3.53 -9.52
C ILE A 115 -27.49 -5.01 -9.30
N LEU A 116 -28.30 -5.34 -8.28
CA LEU A 116 -28.60 -6.73 -7.92
C LEU A 116 -29.63 -7.39 -8.84
N GLN A 117 -30.43 -6.63 -9.59
CA GLN A 117 -31.47 -7.18 -10.47
C GLN A 117 -31.13 -7.09 -11.95
N LYS A 118 -30.77 -5.89 -12.43
CA LYS A 118 -30.58 -5.63 -13.86
C LYS A 118 -29.17 -5.95 -14.32
N ASP A 119 -28.18 -5.56 -13.51
CA ASP A 119 -26.77 -5.66 -13.90
C ASP A 119 -26.04 -6.80 -13.20
N PHE A 120 -26.78 -7.75 -12.60
CA PHE A 120 -26.21 -8.84 -11.82
C PHE A 120 -25.10 -9.59 -12.58
N ASP A 121 -25.29 -9.82 -13.87
CA ASP A 121 -24.33 -10.51 -14.74
C ASP A 121 -22.97 -9.79 -14.84
N HIS A 122 -22.96 -8.45 -14.70
CA HIS A 122 -21.74 -7.62 -14.69
C HIS A 122 -21.06 -7.59 -13.31
N PHE A 123 -21.75 -7.96 -12.24
CA PHE A 123 -21.26 -7.97 -10.85
C PHE A 123 -21.15 -9.40 -10.29
N THR A 124 -20.79 -10.35 -11.15
CA THR A 124 -20.62 -11.77 -10.78
C THR A 124 -19.34 -12.01 -9.98
N ASP A 125 -18.31 -11.20 -10.18
CA ASP A 125 -17.08 -11.24 -9.38
C ASP A 125 -17.25 -10.48 -8.06
N ARG A 126 -17.86 -11.16 -7.10
CA ARG A 126 -17.75 -10.74 -5.70
C ARG A 126 -16.35 -11.15 -5.28
N HIS A 127 -15.40 -10.21 -5.30
CA HIS A 127 -14.19 -10.29 -4.48
C HIS A 127 -14.61 -10.31 -3.01
N GLY A 128 -15.23 -11.41 -2.59
CA GLY A 128 -15.34 -11.80 -1.20
C GLY A 128 -13.92 -12.05 -0.72
N PHE A 129 -13.68 -11.68 0.54
CA PHE A 129 -12.51 -12.06 1.31
C PHE A 129 -12.27 -13.58 1.16
N ASN A 130 -11.53 -14.00 0.14
CA ASN A 130 -10.93 -15.32 0.05
C ASN A 130 -9.70 -15.27 0.95
N LEU A 131 -9.95 -15.35 2.26
CA LEU A 131 -8.96 -15.69 3.28
C LEU A 131 -8.85 -17.21 3.38
#